data_AF-A6IE59-F1
#
_entry.id   AF-A6IE59-F1
#
_cell.length_a   1.000
_cell.length_b   1.000
_cell.length_c   1.000
_cell.angle_alpha   90.00
_cell.angle_beta   90.00
_cell.angle_gamma   90.00
#
_symmetry.space_group_name_H-M   'P 1'
#
loop_
_entity.id
_entity.type
_entity.pdbx_description
1 polymer ?
#
loop_
_entity_poly.entity_id
_entity_poly.type
_entity_poly.pdbx_seq_one_letter_code
_entity_poly.pdbx_strand_id
1 'polypeptide(L)'
;MLYLEDYLEMIEQLPMDLRDRFTEMREMDLQVQNAMDQLEQRVSEFFMNAKKNKPEWREEQMASIKKVSAMPSMIVSHMGTLWKGY
;
A
#
# COMPACT_ATOMS: atom_id res chain seq x y z
N MET A 1 23.11 14.72 -34.81
CA MET A 1 21.74 14.93 -35.37
C MET A 1 20.87 15.12 -34.15
N LEU A 2 20.54 16.36 -33.78
CA LEU A 2 20.04 16.67 -32.42
C LEU A 2 18.81 15.84 -32.01
N TYR A 3 17.82 15.71 -32.91
CA TYR A 3 16.61 14.93 -32.64
C TYR A 3 16.86 13.44 -32.40
N LEU A 4 17.83 12.85 -33.09
CA LEU A 4 18.14 11.42 -32.93
C LEU A 4 18.86 11.15 -31.61
N GLU A 5 19.71 12.07 -31.18
CA GLU A 5 20.39 12.02 -29.88
C GLU A 5 19.38 12.11 -28.74
N ASP A 6 18.41 13.04 -28.81
CA ASP A 6 17.33 13.16 -27.80
C ASP A 6 16.47 11.87 -27.71
N TYR A 7 16.12 11.25 -28.85
CA TYR A 7 15.36 10.00 -28.85
C TYR A 7 16.18 8.82 -28.29
N LEU A 8 17.49 8.78 -28.56
CA LEU A 8 18.36 7.74 -28.02
C LEU A 8 18.50 7.87 -26.51
N GLU A 9 18.64 9.08 -25.98
CA GLU A 9 18.69 9.34 -24.54
C GLU A 9 17.39 8.90 -23.84
N MET A 10 16.23 9.17 -24.45
CA MET A 10 14.94 8.68 -23.93
C MET A 10 14.84 7.15 -23.91
N ILE A 11 15.33 6.47 -24.96
CA ILE A 11 15.31 5.00 -25.04
C ILE A 11 16.29 4.37 -24.04
N GLU A 12 17.44 4.99 -23.80
CA GLU A 12 18.43 4.53 -22.83
C GLU A 12 17.91 4.64 -21.37
N GLN A 13 17.13 5.69 -21.08
CA GLN A 13 16.56 5.92 -19.75
C GLN A 13 15.34 5.04 -19.46
N LEU A 14 14.57 4.66 -20.47
CA LEU A 14 13.31 3.93 -20.34
C LEU A 14 13.41 2.59 -19.55
N PRO A 15 14.46 1.76 -19.71
CA PRO A 15 14.65 0.56 -18.88
C PRO A 15 14.87 0.86 -17.39
N MET A 16 15.48 2.00 -17.06
CA MET A 16 15.68 2.43 -15.68
C MET A 16 14.35 2.88 -15.07
N ASP A 17 13.62 3.74 -15.78
CA ASP A 17 12.33 4.24 -15.32
C ASP A 17 11.32 3.10 -15.10
N LEU A 18 11.25 2.13 -16.02
CA LEU A 18 10.40 0.96 -15.84
C LEU A 18 10.77 0.15 -14.60
N ARG A 19 12.07 -0.07 -14.35
CA ARG A 19 12.53 -0.81 -13.17
C ARG A 19 12.11 -0.12 -11.88
N ASP A 20 12.25 1.19 -11.82
CA ASP A 20 11.89 1.97 -10.63
C ASP A 20 10.37 1.89 -10.40
N ARG A 21 9.57 2.01 -11.45
CA ARG A 21 8.11 1.87 -11.37
C ARG A 21 7.66 0.48 -10.94
N PHE A 22 8.29 -0.57 -11.46
CA PHE A 22 7.98 -1.95 -11.03
C PHE A 22 8.41 -2.19 -9.57
N THR A 23 9.52 -1.60 -9.14
CA THR A 23 9.99 -1.71 -7.75
C THR A 23 9.02 -1.00 -6.81
N GLU A 24 8.60 0.22 -7.15
CA GLU A 24 7.61 1.00 -6.41
C GLU A 24 6.25 0.26 -6.31
N MET A 25 5.78 -0.29 -7.44
CA MET A 25 4.55 -1.10 -7.46
C MET A 25 4.67 -2.32 -6.53
N ARG A 26 5.80 -3.02 -6.58
CA ARG A 26 6.04 -4.21 -5.75
C ARG A 26 6.10 -3.87 -4.26
N GLU A 27 6.70 -2.74 -3.91
CA GLU A 27 6.77 -2.27 -2.54
C GLU A 27 5.37 -1.90 -2.01
N MET A 28 4.57 -1.19 -2.81
CA MET A 28 3.18 -0.85 -2.46
C MET A 28 2.33 -2.12 -2.27
N ASP A 29 2.46 -3.11 -3.15
CA ASP A 29 1.78 -4.41 -3.00
C ASP A 29 2.16 -5.09 -1.69
N LEU A 30 3.45 -5.11 -1.34
CA LEU A 30 3.92 -5.68 -0.07
C LEU A 30 3.34 -4.94 1.15
N GLN A 31 3.25 -3.61 1.09
CA GLN A 31 2.64 -2.82 2.16
C GLN A 31 1.15 -3.14 2.33
N VAL A 32 0.41 -3.34 1.24
CA VAL A 32 -1.00 -3.76 1.28
C VAL A 32 -1.13 -5.14 1.93
N GLN A 33 -0.33 -6.12 1.51
CA GLN A 33 -0.35 -7.46 2.07
C GLN A 33 -0.07 -7.44 3.58
N ASN A 34 0.99 -6.73 4.01
CA ASN A 34 1.32 -6.59 5.43
C ASN A 34 0.19 -5.94 6.25
N ALA A 35 -0.48 -4.93 5.68
CA ALA A 35 -1.61 -4.28 6.34
C ALA A 35 -2.83 -5.22 6.47
N MET A 36 -3.07 -6.07 5.46
CA MET A 36 -4.12 -7.09 5.50
C MET A 36 -3.82 -8.17 6.55
N ASP A 37 -2.60 -8.69 6.60
CA ASP A 37 -2.19 -9.69 7.59
C ASP A 37 -2.33 -9.16 9.02
N GLN A 38 -1.88 -7.92 9.26
CA GLN A 38 -2.05 -7.25 10.56
C GLN A 38 -3.52 -7.05 10.92
N LEU A 39 -4.37 -6.72 9.94
CA LEU A 39 -5.79 -6.55 10.16
C LEU A 39 -6.43 -7.88 10.57
N GLU A 40 -6.13 -8.97 9.84
CA GLU A 40 -6.65 -10.30 10.15
C GLU A 40 -6.24 -10.76 11.55
N GLN A 41 -4.96 -10.59 11.91
CA GLN A 41 -4.47 -10.90 13.25
C GLN A 41 -5.24 -10.13 14.33
N ARG A 42 -5.37 -8.80 14.18
CA ARG A 42 -6.07 -7.96 15.17
C ARG A 42 -7.55 -8.29 15.28
N VAL A 43 -8.21 -8.62 14.17
CA VAL A 43 -9.61 -9.04 14.17
C VAL A 43 -9.76 -10.37 14.92
N SER A 44 -8.87 -11.34 14.67
CA SER A 44 -8.85 -12.61 15.38
C SER A 44 -8.66 -12.41 16.89
N GLU A 45 -7.65 -11.63 17.30
CA GLU A 45 -7.38 -11.31 18.70
C GLU A 45 -8.54 -10.57 19.37
N PHE A 46 -9.18 -9.63 18.65
CA PHE A 46 -10.35 -8.93 19.12
C PHE A 46 -11.49 -9.90 19.43
N PHE A 47 -11.83 -10.82 18.52
CA PHE A 47 -12.91 -11.78 18.77
C PHE A 47 -12.59 -12.78 19.90
N MET A 48 -11.33 -13.21 20.02
CA MET A 48 -10.89 -14.09 21.11
C MET A 48 -10.99 -13.42 22.48
N ASN A 49 -10.67 -12.13 22.55
CA ASN A 49 -10.52 -11.40 23.81
C ASN A 49 -11.72 -10.49 24.15
N ALA A 50 -12.62 -10.20 23.21
CA ALA A 50 -13.78 -9.33 23.38
C ALA A 50 -14.72 -9.78 24.51
N LYS A 51 -14.82 -11.10 24.76
CA LYS A 51 -15.64 -11.65 25.86
C LYS A 51 -14.98 -11.53 27.23
N LYS A 52 -13.65 -11.38 27.28
CA LYS A 52 -12.85 -11.38 28.52
C LYS A 52 -12.48 -9.96 28.97
N ASN A 53 -12.43 -9.01 28.05
CA ASN A 53 -11.92 -7.66 28.28
C ASN A 53 -13.03 -6.61 28.51
N LYS A 54 -12.62 -5.50 29.13
CA LYS A 54 -13.48 -4.35 29.44
C LYS A 54 -13.97 -3.62 28.18
N PRO A 55 -15.09 -2.87 28.26
CA PRO A 55 -15.62 -2.09 27.14
C PRO A 55 -14.60 -1.09 26.57
N GLU A 56 -13.81 -0.43 27.41
CA GLU A 56 -12.77 0.53 27.01
C GLU A 56 -11.72 -0.11 26.08
N TRP A 57 -11.24 -1.31 26.45
CA TRP A 57 -10.31 -2.06 25.60
C TRP A 57 -10.94 -2.42 24.25
N ARG A 58 -12.24 -2.76 24.22
CA ARG A 58 -12.94 -3.04 22.95
C ARG A 58 -13.02 -1.80 22.07
N GLU A 59 -13.30 -0.62 22.63
CA GLU A 59 -13.33 0.63 21.88
C GLU A 59 -11.97 0.99 21.31
N GLU A 60 -10.91 0.87 22.10
CA GLU A 60 -9.53 1.09 21.64
C GLU A 60 -9.14 0.14 20.50
N GLN A 61 -9.41 -1.16 20.66
CA GLN A 61 -9.11 -2.14 19.62
C GLN A 61 -9.93 -1.90 18.36
N MET A 62 -11.22 -1.59 18.49
CA MET A 62 -12.09 -1.25 17.36
C MET A 62 -11.59 -0.01 16.61
N ALA A 63 -11.12 1.02 17.33
CA ALA A 63 -10.52 2.21 16.72
C ALA A 63 -9.22 1.86 15.97
N SER A 64 -8.40 1.00 16.55
CA SER A 64 -7.15 0.53 15.92
C SER A 64 -7.41 -0.27 14.64
N ILE A 65 -8.42 -1.16 14.65
CA ILE A 65 -8.82 -1.98 13.50
C ILE A 65 -9.35 -1.08 12.38
N LYS A 66 -10.20 -0.10 12.70
CA LYS A 66 -10.70 0.88 11.72
C LYS A 66 -9.58 1.67 11.05
N LYS A 67 -8.54 2.04 11.80
CA LYS A 67 -7.39 2.78 11.26
C LYS A 67 -6.61 1.90 10.26
N VAL A 68 -6.32 0.65 10.62
CA VAL A 68 -5.57 -0.27 9.75
C VAL A 68 -6.40 -0.67 8.52
N SER A 69 -7.72 -0.87 8.65
CA SER A 69 -8.58 -1.21 7.51
C SER A 69 -8.64 -0.13 6.43
N ALA A 70 -8.34 1.13 6.78
CA ALA A 70 -8.33 2.22 5.80
C ALA A 70 -7.02 2.28 4.99
N MET A 71 -5.92 1.70 5.50
CA MET A 71 -4.59 1.81 4.86
C MET A 71 -4.53 1.15 3.47
N PRO A 72 -5.03 -0.07 3.24
CA PRO A 72 -5.04 -0.66 1.91
C PRO A 72 -5.79 0.19 0.87
N SER A 73 -6.91 0.79 1.25
CA SER A 73 -7.70 1.68 0.38
C SER A 73 -6.91 2.94 0.01
N MET A 74 -6.18 3.52 0.96
CA MET A 74 -5.32 4.68 0.71
C MET A 74 -4.18 4.34 -0.25
N ILE A 75 -3.53 3.19 -0.07
CA ILE A 75 -2.42 2.75 -0.94
C ILE A 75 -2.94 2.53 -2.37
N VAL A 76 -4.07 1.83 -2.55
CA VAL A 76 -4.68 1.62 -3.87
C VAL A 76 -5.11 2.95 -4.52
N SER A 77 -5.60 3.91 -3.74
CA SER A 77 -5.92 5.24 -4.26
C SER A 77 -4.68 6.03 -4.68
N HIS A 78 -3.56 5.86 -3.97
CA HIS A 78 -2.28 6.47 -4.32
C HIS A 78 -1.73 5.87 -5.62
N MET A 79 -1.79 4.54 -5.77
CA MET A 79 -1.48 3.85 -7.03
C MET A 79 -2.36 4.40 -8.17
N GLY A 80 -3.67 4.50 -7.98
CA GLY A 80 -4.56 5.06 -9.00
C GLY A 80 -4.20 6.49 -9.43
N THR A 81 -3.62 7.29 -8.52
CA THR A 81 -3.19 8.66 -8.83
C THR A 81 -1.87 8.68 -9.60
N LEU A 82 -0.89 7.87 -9.18
CA LEU A 82 0.40 7.74 -9.86
C LEU A 82 0.26 7.26 -11.30
N TRP A 83 -0.70 6.37 -11.56
CA TRP A 83 -0.90 5.75 -12.88
C TRP A 83 -1.87 6.51 -13.80
N LYS A 84 -2.62 7.50 -13.28
CA LYS A 84 -3.49 8.39 -14.09
C LYS A 84 -2.75 9.60 -14.68
N GLY A 85 -1.51 9.84 -14.28
CA GLY A 85 -0.69 10.96 -14.76
C GLY A 85 0.06 10.70 -16.08
N TYR A 86 -0.12 9.52 -16.68
CA TYR A 86 0.50 9.08 -17.93
C TYR A 86 -0.54 8.75 -18.99
#